data_AF-A0A938UX66-F1
#
_entry.id   AF-A0A938UX66-F1
#
_cell.length_a   1.000
_cell.length_b   1.000
_cell.length_c   1.000
_cell.angle_alpha   90.00
_cell.angle_beta   90.00
_cell.angle_gamma   90.00
#
_symmetry.space_group_name_H-M   'P 1'
#
loop_
_entity.id
_entity.type
_entity.pdbx_description
1 polymer ?
#
loop_
_entity_poly.entity_id
_entity_poly.type
_entity_poly.pdbx_seq_one_letter_code
_entity_poly.pdbx_strand_id
1 'polypeptide(L)'
;RIIDIETTINGEYLTTYKSDGLIISTPTGSTAYNLSAGGPIVYPSLHCIIITPICSHTLTNRPIMIPDDVEVRAILKTKQQEVLLTLDGQQGFALEFGDTVVVKKAEGRILLIKSPYRHYFEVLREKLKWGER
;
A
#
# COMPACT_ATOMS: atom_id res chain seq x y z
N ARG A 1 -10.12 12.96 -7.72
CA ARG A 1 -9.46 13.84 -8.74
C ARG A 1 -8.26 13.04 -9.21
N ILE A 2 -8.06 12.91 -10.52
CA ILE A 2 -7.05 11.99 -11.06
C ILE A 2 -5.67 12.61 -10.93
N ILE A 3 -4.73 11.84 -10.39
CA ILE A 3 -3.30 12.13 -10.36
C ILE A 3 -2.51 11.04 -11.11
N ASP A 4 -1.38 11.46 -11.66
CA ASP A 4 -0.41 10.64 -12.37
C ASP A 4 0.79 10.40 -11.44
N ILE A 5 1.02 9.13 -11.11
CA ILE A 5 2.12 8.69 -10.25
C ILE A 5 2.99 7.72 -11.05
N GLU A 6 4.19 8.15 -11.41
CA GLU A 6 5.18 7.29 -12.07
C GLU A 6 5.86 6.42 -11.01
N THR A 7 5.79 5.09 -11.18
CA THR A 7 6.31 4.14 -10.22
C THR A 7 7.44 3.31 -10.83
N THR A 8 8.54 3.18 -10.08
CA THR A 8 9.68 2.33 -10.43
C THR A 8 9.99 1.37 -9.27
N ILE A 9 10.55 0.21 -9.59
CA ILE A 9 11.02 -0.79 -8.62
C ILE A 9 12.49 -1.06 -8.92
N ASN A 10 13.37 -0.81 -7.95
CA ASN A 10 14.83 -0.90 -8.12
C ASN A 10 15.35 -0.12 -9.35
N GLY A 11 14.70 1.00 -9.68
CA GLY A 11 15.03 1.82 -10.86
C GLY A 11 14.42 1.35 -12.18
N GLU A 12 13.80 0.17 -12.23
CA GLU A 12 13.07 -0.30 -13.41
C GLU A 12 11.67 0.32 -13.46
N TYR A 13 11.28 0.82 -14.63
CA TYR A 13 9.95 1.39 -14.84
C TYR A 13 8.88 0.31 -14.75
N LEU A 14 7.96 0.47 -13.81
CA LEU A 14 6.78 -0.40 -13.68
C LEU A 14 5.63 0.12 -14.53
N THR A 15 5.12 1.31 -14.18
CA THR A 15 4.00 1.97 -14.86
C THR A 15 3.80 3.38 -14.31
N THR A 16 2.96 4.16 -14.98
CA THR A 16 2.42 5.41 -14.45
C THR A 16 0.94 5.20 -14.12
N TYR A 17 0.63 5.21 -12.83
CA TYR A 17 -0.73 5.05 -12.34
C TYR A 17 -1.52 6.34 -12.55
N LYS A 18 -2.66 6.22 -13.25
CA LYS A 18 -3.69 7.27 -13.35
C LYS A 18 -4.83 6.92 -12.42
N SER A 19 -4.85 7.51 -11.24
CA SER A 19 -5.71 7.07 -10.12
C SER A 19 -6.03 8.23 -9.19
N ASP A 20 -6.97 8.05 -8.27
CA ASP A 20 -7.18 9.00 -7.17
C ASP A 20 -6.02 8.97 -6.15
N GLY A 21 -5.23 7.89 -6.14
CA GLY A 21 -4.05 7.75 -5.30
C GLY A 21 -3.37 6.39 -5.45
N LEU A 22 -2.26 6.19 -4.74
CA LEU A 22 -1.52 4.93 -4.70
C LEU A 22 -1.27 4.52 -3.25
N ILE A 23 -1.59 3.28 -2.91
CA ILE A 23 -1.29 2.68 -1.62
C ILE A 23 -0.08 1.77 -1.78
N ILE A 24 0.94 1.98 -0.96
CA ILE A 24 2.07 1.07 -0.78
C ILE A 24 1.96 0.52 0.64
N SER A 25 1.66 -0.77 0.76
CA SER A 25 1.25 -1.40 2.03
C SER A 25 2.19 -2.53 2.44
N THR A 26 2.35 -2.69 3.75
CA THR A 26 2.99 -3.86 4.36
C THR A 26 1.98 -5.02 4.45
N PRO A 27 2.42 -6.26 4.74
CA PRO A 27 1.53 -7.39 4.98
C PRO A 27 0.54 -7.10 6.12
N THR A 28 0.97 -6.43 7.18
CA THR A 28 0.11 -6.01 8.29
C THR A 28 -0.91 -4.95 7.86
N GLY A 29 -0.51 -4.00 7.00
CA GLY A 29 -1.40 -3.00 6.42
C GLY A 29 -2.35 -3.55 5.35
N SER A 30 -2.19 -4.81 4.92
CA SER A 30 -3.00 -5.42 3.86
C SER A 30 -4.49 -5.45 4.19
N THR A 31 -4.83 -5.59 5.48
CA THR A 31 -6.20 -5.60 6.01
C THR A 31 -6.74 -4.23 6.39
N ALA A 32 -5.96 -3.16 6.21
CA ALA A 32 -6.36 -1.78 6.47
C ALA A 32 -6.92 -1.14 5.19
N TYR A 33 -6.51 0.10 4.86
CA TYR A 33 -7.03 0.81 3.70
C TYR A 33 -6.75 0.09 2.36
N ASN A 34 -5.67 -0.68 2.30
CA ASN A 34 -5.36 -1.56 1.17
C ASN A 34 -6.52 -2.51 0.82
N LEU A 35 -7.17 -3.10 1.83
CA LEU A 35 -8.30 -4.00 1.63
C LEU A 35 -9.50 -3.25 1.02
N SER A 36 -9.78 -2.05 1.52
CA SER A 36 -10.85 -1.19 0.99
C SER A 36 -10.61 -0.76 -0.46
N ALA A 37 -9.35 -0.59 -0.85
CA ALA A 37 -8.96 -0.27 -2.23
C ALA A 37 -8.90 -1.51 -3.16
N GLY A 38 -9.30 -2.69 -2.68
CA GLY A 38 -9.34 -3.93 -3.47
C GLY A 38 -8.02 -4.71 -3.50
N GLY A 39 -7.05 -4.36 -2.66
CA GLY A 39 -5.83 -5.13 -2.46
C GLY A 39 -6.09 -6.46 -1.71
N PRO A 40 -5.19 -7.44 -1.84
CA PRO A 40 -5.36 -8.75 -1.21
C PRO A 40 -5.12 -8.68 0.30
N ILE A 41 -5.72 -9.62 1.04
CA ILE A 41 -5.35 -9.92 2.43
C ILE A 41 -4.06 -10.76 2.39
N VAL A 42 -3.02 -10.28 3.08
CA VAL A 42 -1.71 -10.93 3.12
C VAL A 42 -1.40 -11.35 4.55
N TYR A 43 -0.91 -12.58 4.72
CA TYR A 43 -0.56 -13.09 6.05
C TYR A 43 0.63 -12.29 6.62
N PRO A 44 0.58 -11.83 7.90
CA PRO A 44 1.55 -10.86 8.43
C PRO A 44 3.03 -11.27 8.41
N SER A 45 3.34 -12.58 8.36
CA SER A 45 4.72 -13.08 8.33
C SER A 45 5.33 -13.18 6.93
N LEU A 46 4.57 -12.85 5.88
CA LEU A 46 5.11 -12.82 4.52
C LEU A 46 6.03 -11.61 4.33
N HIS A 47 7.03 -11.75 3.48
CA HIS A 47 8.01 -10.71 3.18
C HIS A 47 7.71 -10.08 1.83
N CYS A 48 6.77 -9.13 1.82
CA CYS A 48 6.37 -8.45 0.59
C CYS A 48 5.89 -7.01 0.81
N ILE A 49 5.94 -6.22 -0.25
CA ILE A 49 5.28 -4.92 -0.38
C ILE A 49 4.09 -5.10 -1.33
N ILE A 50 2.97 -4.45 -1.01
CA ILE A 50 1.75 -4.47 -1.81
C ILE A 50 1.58 -3.09 -2.44
N ILE A 51 1.39 -3.02 -3.75
CA ILE A 51 1.10 -1.76 -4.46
C ILE A 51 -0.33 -1.85 -4.99
N THR A 52 -1.21 -0.97 -4.52
CA THR A 52 -2.65 -0.96 -4.81
C THR A 52 -3.07 0.44 -5.26
N PRO A 53 -3.47 0.64 -6.52
CA PRO A 53 -3.98 1.94 -6.98
C PRO A 53 -5.41 2.17 -6.48
N ILE A 54 -5.71 3.39 -6.04
CA ILE A 54 -7.04 3.80 -5.57
C ILE A 54 -7.86 4.26 -6.78
N CYS A 55 -8.98 3.60 -7.09
CA CYS A 55 -9.87 3.97 -8.20
C CYS A 55 -9.11 4.22 -9.52
N SER A 56 -8.29 3.26 -9.94
CA SER A 56 -7.52 3.36 -11.19
C SER A 56 -8.44 3.60 -12.39
N HIS A 57 -8.10 4.61 -13.20
CA HIS A 57 -8.78 4.93 -14.46
C HIS A 57 -8.27 4.10 -15.65
N THR A 58 -7.36 3.16 -15.39
CA THR A 58 -6.91 2.16 -16.37
C THR A 58 -7.51 0.79 -16.02
N LEU A 59 -8.16 0.15 -16.99
CA LEU A 59 -8.91 -1.12 -16.82
C LEU A 59 -8.03 -2.30 -16.38
N THR A 60 -6.74 -2.28 -16.68
CA THR A 60 -5.81 -3.41 -16.50
C THR A 60 -4.94 -3.30 -15.25
N ASN A 61 -4.90 -2.14 -14.59
CA ASN A 61 -4.12 -2.00 -13.36
C ASN A 61 -4.77 -2.87 -12.27
N ARG A 62 -3.94 -3.74 -11.67
CA ARG A 62 -4.32 -4.60 -10.56
C ARG A 62 -3.32 -4.41 -9.42
N PRO A 63 -3.74 -4.67 -8.17
CA PRO A 63 -2.81 -4.75 -7.07
C PRO A 63 -1.73 -5.77 -7.36
N ILE A 64 -0.48 -5.44 -7.05
CA ILE A 64 0.66 -6.35 -7.19
C ILE A 64 1.37 -6.52 -5.86
N MET A 65 2.00 -7.68 -5.68
CA MET A 65 2.85 -7.98 -4.55
C MET A 65 4.27 -8.22 -5.05
N ILE A 66 5.24 -7.59 -4.41
CA ILE A 66 6.65 -7.69 -4.75
C ILE A 66 7.47 -8.02 -3.49
N PRO A 67 8.67 -8.59 -3.62
CA PRO A 67 9.55 -8.84 -2.47
C PRO A 67 9.79 -7.57 -1.63
N ASP A 68 10.00 -7.73 -0.32
CA ASP A 68 10.22 -6.59 0.58
C ASP A 68 11.67 -6.07 0.62
N ASP A 69 12.59 -6.70 -0.12
CA ASP A 69 13.99 -6.28 -0.25
C ASP A 69 14.22 -5.29 -1.41
N VAL A 70 13.17 -4.92 -2.14
CA VAL A 70 13.22 -3.93 -3.22
C VAL A 70 12.95 -2.52 -2.72
N GLU A 71 13.43 -1.54 -3.48
CA GLU A 71 13.09 -0.14 -3.32
C GLU A 71 12.00 0.25 -4.33
N VAL A 72 10.91 0.82 -3.84
CA VAL A 72 9.82 1.37 -4.67
C VAL A 72 9.95 2.89 -4.66
N ARG A 73 9.95 3.51 -5.84
CA ARG A 73 9.89 4.97 -5.98
C ARG A 73 8.59 5.36 -6.66
N ALA A 74 7.86 6.29 -6.07
CA ALA A 74 6.64 6.88 -6.61
C ALA A 74 6.86 8.39 -6.80
N ILE A 75 6.77 8.85 -8.04
CA ILE A 75 7.06 10.22 -8.43
C ILE A 75 5.75 10.89 -8.85
N LEU A 76 5.41 12.01 -8.20
CA LEU A 76 4.21 12.78 -8.55
C LEU A 76 4.42 13.54 -9.86
N LYS A 77 3.66 13.21 -10.91
CA LYS A 77 3.73 13.85 -12.23
C LYS A 77 2.57 14.81 -12.52
N THR A 78 1.63 14.97 -11.60
CA THR A 78 0.52 15.92 -11.75
C THR A 78 0.88 17.29 -11.18
N LYS A 79 0.63 18.35 -11.97
CA LYS A 79 0.79 19.75 -11.53
C LYS A 79 -0.52 20.28 -10.93
N GLN A 80 -0.40 21.20 -9.97
CA GLN A 80 -1.50 22.04 -9.48
C GLN A 80 -2.69 21.28 -8.85
N GLN A 81 -2.44 20.12 -8.24
CA GLN A 81 -3.40 19.45 -7.37
C GLN A 81 -2.79 19.28 -5.99
N GLU A 82 -3.58 19.53 -4.94
CA GLU A 82 -3.19 19.17 -3.57
C GLU A 82 -3.17 17.66 -3.46
N VAL A 83 -1.96 17.12 -3.32
CA VAL A 83 -1.72 15.69 -3.08
C VAL A 83 -1.10 15.56 -1.70
N LEU A 84 -1.63 14.62 -0.91
CA LEU A 84 -1.16 14.37 0.45
C LEU A 84 -0.58 12.96 0.53
N LEU A 85 0.63 12.84 1.07
CA LEU A 85 1.19 11.59 1.55
C LEU A 85 0.75 11.39 3.00
N THR A 86 0.11 10.27 3.30
CA THR A 86 -0.17 9.85 4.68
C THR A 86 0.56 8.55 4.98
N LEU A 87 1.13 8.46 6.18
CA LEU A 87 1.82 7.28 6.68
C LEU A 87 0.98 6.70 7.82
N ASP A 88 0.59 5.43 7.74
CA ASP A 88 -0.28 4.76 8.72
C ASP A 88 -1.57 5.52 9.09
N GLY A 89 -2.10 6.31 8.13
CA GLY A 89 -3.31 7.12 8.34
C GLY A 89 -3.12 8.31 9.28
N GLN A 90 -1.88 8.69 9.57
CA GLN A 90 -1.54 9.84 10.42
C GLN A 90 -1.53 11.16 9.62
N GLN A 91 -0.94 12.22 10.19
CA GLN A 91 -0.89 13.55 9.58
C GLN A 91 -0.31 13.49 8.16
N GLY A 92 -0.99 14.17 7.23
CA GLY A 92 -0.58 14.25 5.84
C GLY A 92 0.56 15.23 5.61
N PHE A 93 1.45 14.87 4.70
CA PHE A 93 2.50 15.72 4.14
C PHE A 93 2.07 16.15 2.74
N ALA A 94 2.10 17.45 2.45
CA ALA A 94 1.84 17.92 1.09
C ALA A 94 2.97 17.47 0.16
N LEU A 95 2.61 16.95 -1.01
CA LEU A 95 3.53 16.61 -2.09
C LEU A 95 3.42 17.65 -3.20
N GLU A 96 4.57 18.05 -3.73
CA GLU A 96 4.69 18.93 -4.88
C GLU A 96 5.00 18.16 -6.16
N PHE A 97 4.79 18.82 -7.31
CA PHE A 97 5.13 18.23 -8.59
C PHE A 97 6.62 17.86 -8.66
N GLY A 98 6.92 16.62 -9.02
CA GLY A 98 8.29 16.09 -9.10
C GLY A 98 8.79 15.48 -7.80
N ASP A 99 8.07 15.63 -6.68
CA ASP A 99 8.44 14.94 -5.44
C ASP A 99 8.47 13.43 -5.64
N THR A 100 9.44 12.81 -4.99
CA THR A 100 9.69 11.37 -5.06
C THR A 100 9.54 10.76 -3.68
N VAL A 101 8.54 9.90 -3.52
CA VAL A 101 8.38 9.06 -2.33
C VAL A 101 9.16 7.78 -2.54
N VAL A 102 10.13 7.53 -1.67
CA VAL A 102 10.94 6.30 -1.69
C VAL A 102 10.51 5.40 -0.55
N VAL A 103 10.03 4.20 -0.88
CA VAL A 103 9.62 3.18 0.08
C VAL A 103 10.60 2.02 0.02
N LYS A 104 11.19 1.70 1.17
CA LYS A 104 12.07 0.55 1.37
C LYS A 104 11.81 -0.07 2.73
N LYS A 105 12.18 -1.34 2.88
CA LYS A 105 12.14 -2.00 4.18
C LYS A 105 13.06 -1.29 5.17
N ALA A 106 12.52 -0.98 6.34
CA ALA A 106 13.28 -0.41 7.44
C ALA A 106 14.26 -1.44 8.02
N GLU A 107 15.40 -0.97 8.53
CA GLU A 107 16.37 -1.82 9.23
C GLU A 107 15.77 -2.37 10.54
N GLY A 108 14.96 -1.56 11.22
CA GLY A 108 14.23 -1.93 12.42
C GLY A 108 12.94 -2.69 12.12
N ARG A 109 12.57 -3.62 13.00
CA ARG A 109 11.28 -4.32 12.98
C ARG A 109 10.51 -4.00 14.24
N ILE A 110 9.19 -3.90 14.13
CA ILE A 110 8.30 -3.81 15.28
C ILE A 110 8.19 -5.20 15.91
N LEU A 111 8.48 -5.30 17.21
CA LEU A 111 8.27 -6.51 17.98
C LEU A 111 6.85 -6.50 18.56
N LEU A 112 6.05 -7.49 18.18
CA LEU A 112 4.68 -7.64 18.66
C LEU A 112 4.56 -8.86 19.57
N ILE A 113 3.92 -8.68 20.72
CA ILE A 113 3.55 -9.78 21.62
C ILE A 113 2.21 -10.33 21.17
N LYS A 114 2.15 -11.62 20.87
CA LYS A 114 0.93 -12.31 20.44
C LYS A 114 0.29 -13.05 21.61
N SER A 115 -1.03 -12.93 21.74
CA SER A 115 -1.80 -13.76 22.68
C SER A 115 -1.70 -15.23 22.28
N PRO A 116 -1.40 -16.16 23.21
CA PRO A 116 -1.43 -17.59 22.94
C PRO A 116 -2.85 -18.11 22.73
N TYR A 117 -3.88 -17.34 23.12
CA TYR A 117 -5.29 -17.72 23.07
C TYR A 117 -6.06 -17.14 21.90
N ARG A 118 -5.46 -16.24 21.10
CA ARG A 118 -6.15 -15.58 20.00
C ARG A 118 -5.36 -15.75 18.70
N HIS A 119 -5.91 -16.53 17.78
CA HIS A 119 -5.22 -16.87 16.55
C HIS A 119 -5.53 -15.89 15.42
N TYR A 120 -4.63 -15.76 14.45
CA TYR A 120 -4.78 -14.79 13.36
C TYR A 120 -6.08 -14.98 12.57
N PHE A 121 -6.38 -16.21 12.13
CA PHE A 121 -7.58 -16.48 11.34
C PHE A 121 -8.89 -16.34 12.13
N GLU A 122 -8.83 -16.51 13.45
CA GLU A 122 -9.96 -16.23 14.32
C GLU A 122 -10.27 -14.73 14.33
N VAL A 123 -9.25 -13.89 14.56
CA VAL A 123 -9.37 -12.42 14.46
C VAL A 123 -9.88 -12.01 13.08
N LEU A 124 -9.34 -12.61 12.02
CA LEU A 124 -9.73 -12.29 10.65
C LEU A 124 -11.22 -12.58 10.40
N ARG A 125 -11.70 -13.76 10.81
CA ARG A 125 -13.12 -14.13 10.67
C ARG A 125 -14.03 -13.23 11.49
N GLU A 126 -13.66 -12.95 12.75
CA GLU A 126 -14.41 -12.06 13.65
C GLU A 126 -14.51 -10.64 13.08
N LYS A 127 -13.40 -10.08 12.60
CA LYS A 127 -13.35 -8.70 12.09
C LYS A 127 -14.05 -8.52 10.74
N LEU A 128 -13.97 -9.52 9.86
CA LEU A 128 -14.58 -9.47 8.52
C LEU A 128 -15.94 -10.16 8.45
N LYS A 129 -16.46 -10.67 9.58
CA LYS A 129 -17.69 -11.48 9.65
C LYS A 129 -17.71 -12.64 8.66
N TRP A 130 -16.55 -13.25 8.43
CA TRP A 130 -16.38 -14.20 7.36
C TRP A 130 -16.93 -15.58 7.78
N GLY A 131 -18.00 -16.01 7.11
CA GLY A 131 -18.69 -17.27 7.40
C GLY A 131 -19.89 -17.13 8.34
N GLU A 132 -20.21 -15.91 8.78
CA GLU A 132 -21.52 -15.62 9.36
C GLU A 132 -22.56 -15.64 8.22
N ARG A 133 -23.58 -16.47 8.36
CA ARG A 133 -24.77 -16.52 7.50
C ARG A 133 -25.94 -15.88 8.24
#